data_AF-A0A7J4FVZ1-F1
#
_entry.id   AF-A0A7J4FVZ1-F1
#
_cell.length_a   1.000
_cell.length_b   1.000
_cell.length_c   1.000
_cell.angle_alpha   90.00
_cell.angle_beta   90.00
_cell.angle_gamma   90.00
#
_symmetry.space_group_name_H-M   'P 1'
#
loop_
_entity.id
_entity.type
_entity.pdbx_description
1 polymer ?
#
loop_
_entity_poly.entity_id
_entity_poly.type
_entity_poly.pdbx_seq_one_letter_code
_entity_poly.pdbx_strand_id
1 'polypeptide(L)' 'MRGDLNNDGKITTADVCIALQIAAGGYPFDPATLAAADINHNGEVTALDALMIMQAAAGNIEL' A
#
# COMPACT_ATOMS: atom_id res chain seq x y z
N MET A 1 -2.67 8.71 4.02
CA MET A 1 -2.35 9.30 2.69
C MET A 1 -2.32 8.15 1.67
N ARG A 2 -2.37 8.38 0.35
CA ARG A 2 -2.29 7.25 -0.61
C ARG A 2 -0.92 6.57 -0.49
N GLY A 3 -0.89 5.25 -0.30
CA GLY A 3 0.33 4.48 -0.04
C GLY A 3 0.94 4.63 1.36
N ASP A 4 0.34 5.44 2.24
CA ASP A 4 0.72 5.57 3.66
C ASP A 4 -0.30 4.80 4.49
N LEU A 5 0.08 3.58 4.88
CA LEU A 5 -0.78 2.57 5.49
C LEU A 5 -0.64 2.51 7.01
N ASN A 6 0.46 3.04 7.54
CA ASN A 6 0.65 3.18 8.99
C ASN A 6 0.22 4.57 9.52
N ASN A 7 -0.14 5.50 8.63
CA ASN A 7 -0.55 6.88 8.91
C ASN A 7 0.54 7.71 9.62
N ASP A 8 1.82 7.47 9.32
CA ASP A 8 2.94 8.28 9.82
C ASP A 8 3.26 9.50 8.94
N GLY A 9 2.54 9.63 7.82
CA GLY A 9 2.67 10.72 6.85
C GLY A 9 3.84 10.58 5.89
N LYS A 10 4.49 9.41 5.82
CA LYS A 10 5.57 9.08 4.89
C LYS A 10 5.25 7.78 4.17
N ILE A 11 5.70 7.69 2.92
CA ILE A 11 5.65 6.45 2.17
C ILE A 11 6.99 5.75 2.33
N THR A 12 7.01 4.63 3.04
CA THR A 12 8.22 3.90 3.39
C THR A 12 8.09 2.40 3.15
N THR A 13 9.15 1.64 3.40
CA THR A 13 9.12 0.18 3.36
C THR A 13 8.19 -0.43 4.41
N ALA A 14 7.80 0.32 5.46
CA ALA A 14 6.80 -0.14 6.42
C ALA A 14 5.43 -0.30 5.74
N ASP A 15 5.04 0.64 4.88
CA ASP A 15 3.78 0.59 4.14
C ASP A 15 3.77 -0.55 3.12
N VAL A 16 4.91 -0.80 2.47
CA VAL A 16 5.09 -1.96 1.58
C VAL A 16 4.84 -3.27 2.33
N CYS A 17 5.39 -3.42 3.54
CA CYS A 17 5.17 -4.62 4.35
C CYS A 17 3.70 -4.81 4.72
N ILE A 18 2.98 -3.73 5.06
CA ILE A 18 1.54 -3.79 5.36
C ILE A 18 0.76 -4.21 4.11
N ALA A 19 1.04 -3.60 2.95
CA ALA A 19 0.39 -3.96 1.69
C ALA A 19 0.61 -5.43 1.32
N LEU A 20 1.83 -5.96 1.53
CA LEU A 20 2.13 -7.39 1.30
C LEU A 20 1.39 -8.32 2.27
N GLN A 21 1.25 -7.93 3.54
CA GLN A 21 0.48 -8.70 4.53
C GLN A 21 -1.00 -8.76 4.17
N ILE A 22 -1.55 -7.65 3.67
CA ILE A 22 -2.91 -7.58 3.15
C ILE A 22 -3.05 -8.47 1.92
N ALA A 23 -2.15 -8.34 0.93
CA ALA A 23 -2.17 -9.12 -0.31
C ALA A 23 -2.01 -10.64 -0.06
N ALA A 24 -1.29 -11.02 1.01
CA ALA A 24 -1.18 -12.42 1.43
C ALA A 24 -2.46 -12.96 2.11
N GLY A 25 -3.50 -12.14 2.27
CA GLY A 25 -4.76 -12.51 2.92
C GLY A 25 -4.65 -12.68 4.44
N GLY A 26 -3.52 -12.29 5.04
CA GLY A 26 -3.23 -12.48 6.45
C GLY A 26 -3.66 -11.32 7.35
N TYR A 27 -4.13 -10.22 6.78
CA TYR A 27 -4.38 -8.99 7.51
C TYR A 27 -5.82 -8.50 7.29
N PRO A 28 -6.68 -8.44 8.32
CA PRO A 28 -7.96 -7.77 8.21
C PRO A 28 -7.73 -6.25 8.10
N PHE A 29 -8.42 -5.61 7.16
CA PHE A 29 -8.30 -4.18 6.90
C PHE A 29 -9.67 -3.54 6.73
N ASP A 30 -9.74 -2.24 6.98
CA ASP A 30 -10.97 -1.45 6.81
C ASP A 30 -11.04 -0.81 5.41
N PRO A 31 -12.18 -0.24 5.00
CA PRO A 31 -12.31 0.40 3.69
C PRO A 31 -11.35 1.58 3.46
N ALA A 32 -10.90 2.25 4.53
CA ALA A 32 -9.94 3.34 4.41
C ALA A 32 -8.54 2.82 4.04
N THR A 33 -8.14 1.71 4.66
CA THR A 33 -6.89 1.00 4.35
C THR A 33 -6.93 0.44 2.94
N LEU A 34 -8.06 -0.11 2.49
CA LEU A 34 -8.25 -0.54 1.10
C LEU A 34 -8.01 0.63 0.13
N ALA A 35 -8.64 1.78 0.36
CA ALA A 35 -8.49 2.94 -0.51
C ALA A 35 -7.05 3.51 -0.52
N ALA A 36 -6.30 3.34 0.57
CA ALA A 36 -4.91 3.76 0.66
C ALA A 36 -3.94 2.74 0.04
N ALA A 37 -4.27 1.45 0.10
CA ALA A 37 -3.42 0.34 -0.35
C ALA A 37 -3.69 -0.11 -1.80
N ASP A 38 -4.89 0.12 -2.34
CA ASP A 38 -5.24 -0.16 -3.74
C ASP A 38 -4.75 0.99 -4.66
N ILE A 39 -3.54 0.81 -5.19
CA ILE A 39 -2.82 1.83 -5.96
C ILE A 39 -3.16 1.75 -7.46
N ASN A 40 -3.67 0.62 -7.94
CA ASN A 40 -4.12 0.53 -9.33
C ASN A 40 -5.65 0.73 -9.49
N HIS A 41 -6.39 0.84 -8.39
CA HIS A 41 -7.84 1.03 -8.33
C HIS A 41 -8.64 -0.13 -8.93
N ASN A 42 -8.16 -1.37 -8.78
CA ASN A 42 -8.87 -2.57 -9.24
C ASN A 42 -9.82 -3.15 -8.19
N GLY A 43 -9.87 -2.59 -6.97
CA GLY A 43 -10.71 -3.04 -5.87
C GLY A 43 -10.07 -4.12 -4.99
N GLU A 44 -8.82 -4.51 -5.24
CA GLU A 44 -8.08 -5.53 -4.50
C GLU A 44 -6.67 -5.05 -4.17
N VAL A 45 -6.18 -5.36 -2.97
CA VAL A 45 -4.77 -5.09 -2.63
C VAL A 45 -3.95 -6.31 -3.03
N THR A 46 -3.06 -6.14 -3.99
CA THR A 46 -2.21 -7.20 -4.52
C THR A 46 -0.73 -6.89 -4.37
N ALA A 47 0.13 -7.85 -4.73
CA ALA A 47 1.57 -7.61 -4.79
C ALA A 47 1.97 -6.51 -5.80
N LEU A 48 1.11 -6.23 -6.79
CA LEU A 48 1.32 -5.11 -7.72
C LEU A 48 1.22 -3.77 -6.99
N ASP A 49 0.21 -3.60 -6.13
CA ASP A 49 0.04 -2.38 -5.36
C ASP A 49 1.19 -2.17 -4.38
N ALA A 50 1.62 -3.23 -3.70
CA ALA A 50 2.81 -3.20 -2.85
C ALA A 50 4.08 -2.81 -3.62
N LEU A 51 4.24 -3.29 -4.86
CA LEU A 51 5.34 -2.88 -5.73
C LEU A 51 5.27 -1.40 -6.07
N MET A 52 4.08 -0.86 -6.38
CA MET A 52 3.91 0.57 -6.66
C MET A 52 4.27 1.43 -5.44
N ILE A 53 3.82 1.03 -4.23
CA ILE A 53 4.21 1.69 -2.97
C ILE A 53 5.73 1.65 -2.78
N MET A 54 6.38 0.51 -3.08
CA MET A 54 7.84 0.38 -2.99
C MET A 54 8.56 1.33 -3.95
N GLN A 55 8.09 1.45 -5.20
CA GLN A 55 8.65 2.37 -6.17
C GLN A 55 8.49 3.82 -5.72
N ALA A 56 7.36 4.17 -5.10
CA ALA A 56 7.14 5.50 -4.54
C ALA A 56 8.03 5.78 -3.32
N ALA A 57 8.19 4.81 -2.41
CA ALA A 57 9.11 4.91 -1.28
C ALA A 57 10.56 5.09 -1.73
N ALA A 58 10.93 4.52 -2.88
CA ALA A 58 12.25 4.69 -3.51
C ALA A 58 12.40 6.02 -4.28
N GLY A 59 11.32 6.80 -4.43
CA GLY A 59 11.30 8.03 -5.22
C GLY A 59 11.31 7.80 -6.74
N ASN A 60 10.99 6.58 -7.19
CA ASN A 60 10.98 6.23 -8.61
C ASN A 60 9.67 6.65 -9.30
N ILE A 61 8.57 6.74 -8.55
CA ILE A 61 7.24 7.15 -9.05
C ILE A 61 6.51 8.02 -8.02
N GLU A 62 5.49 8.75 -8.47
CA GLU A 62 4.50 9.41 -7.61
C GLU A 62 3.20 8.58 -7.57
N LEU A 63 2.52 8.55 -6.41
CA LEU A 63 1.24 7.84 -6.21
C LEU A 63 0.04 8.77 -6.34
#